data_AF-A0A2H1W615-F1
#
_entry.id   AF-A0A2H1W615-F1
#
_cell.length_a   1.000
_cell.length_b   1.000
_cell.length_c   1.000
_cell.angle_alpha   90.00
_cell.angle_beta   90.00
_cell.angle_gamma   90.00
#
_symmetry.space_group_name_H-M   'P 1'
#
loop_
_entity.id
_entity.type
_entity.pdbx_description
1 polymer ?
#
loop_
_entity_poly.entity_id
_entity_poly.type
_entity_poly.pdbx_seq_one_letter_code
_entity_poly.pdbx_strand_id
1 'polypeptide(L)'
;MINYTLSITREKNNLNKLLSSYFLPPGLKTIINALLHSFKQLAEVMTLTIFCLMVFALFALQVYMGELRNKCVKNLVIPPGENFTDEAWSAWIQEPSNWMVNAEEVPIICGNLTGARHCPPEWTCLCVGPNPNHGYTNFDNFLWSMLTTFQLITLDYWENVYNMVSFVIEHLSLFCKL
;
A
#
# COMPACT_ATOMS: atom_id res chain seq x y z
N MET A 1 2.44 -22.87 -17.57
CA MET A 1 2.85 -23.81 -16.50
C MET A 1 4.20 -24.48 -16.83
N ILE A 2 4.35 -25.18 -17.97
CA ILE A 2 5.59 -25.90 -18.34
C ILE A 2 6.84 -24.98 -18.46
N ASN A 3 6.69 -23.78 -19.02
CA ASN A 3 7.81 -22.82 -19.15
C ASN A 3 8.28 -22.24 -17.81
N TYR A 4 7.37 -22.09 -16.84
CA TYR A 4 7.72 -21.68 -15.47
C TYR A 4 8.46 -22.80 -14.75
N THR A 5 8.01 -24.05 -14.90
CA THR A 5 8.71 -25.20 -14.35
C THR A 5 10.13 -25.28 -14.92
N LEU A 6 10.30 -25.11 -16.24
CA LEU A 6 11.61 -25.11 -16.90
C LEU A 6 12.53 -23.94 -16.48
N SER A 7 12.00 -22.74 -16.23
CA SER A 7 12.81 -21.61 -15.74
C SER A 7 13.30 -21.86 -14.31
N ILE A 8 12.43 -22.40 -13.43
CA ILE A 8 12.78 -22.78 -12.06
C ILE A 8 13.84 -23.88 -12.05
N THR A 9 13.74 -24.89 -12.93
CA THR A 9 14.76 -25.94 -13.04
C THR A 9 16.09 -25.39 -13.54
N ARG A 10 16.07 -24.41 -14.46
CA ARG A 10 17.26 -23.75 -14.99
C ARG A 10 17.97 -22.89 -13.94
N GLU A 11 17.22 -22.16 -13.12
CA GLU A 11 17.76 -21.41 -11.98
C GLU A 11 18.35 -22.33 -10.91
N LYS A 12 17.65 -23.42 -10.55
CA LYS A 12 18.19 -24.44 -9.64
C LYS A 12 19.48 -25.06 -10.15
N ASN A 13 19.57 -25.37 -11.44
CA ASN A 13 20.78 -25.93 -12.04
C ASN A 13 21.95 -24.94 -12.09
N ASN A 14 21.68 -23.65 -12.34
CA ASN A 14 22.70 -22.59 -12.29
C ASN A 14 23.20 -22.35 -10.86
N LEU A 15 22.30 -22.34 -9.88
CA LEU A 15 22.64 -22.23 -8.46
C LEU A 15 23.50 -23.42 -8.01
N ASN A 16 23.11 -24.65 -8.38
CA ASN A 16 23.91 -25.85 -8.09
C ASN A 16 25.31 -25.80 -8.74
N LYS A 17 25.43 -25.21 -9.93
CA LYS A 17 26.74 -25.00 -10.59
C LYS A 17 27.63 -24.01 -9.83
N LEU A 18 27.06 -22.93 -9.30
CA LEU A 18 27.78 -21.93 -8.49
C LEU A 18 28.23 -22.51 -7.14
N LEU A 19 27.36 -23.28 -6.49
CA LEU A 19 27.65 -23.95 -5.22
C LEU A 19 28.61 -25.14 -5.36
N SER A 20 28.69 -25.74 -6.56
CA SER A 20 29.61 -26.82 -6.92
C SER A 20 31.00 -26.32 -7.36
N SER A 21 31.30 -25.02 -7.25
CA SER A 21 32.63 -24.53 -7.59
C SER A 21 33.68 -25.26 -6.75
N TYR A 22 34.59 -25.94 -7.46
CA TYR A 22 35.69 -26.76 -6.94
C TYR A 22 36.60 -25.97 -5.96
N PHE A 23 36.54 -24.64 -6.02
CA PHE A 23 37.31 -23.70 -5.22
C PHE A 23 36.73 -23.41 -3.82
N LEU A 24 35.54 -23.93 -3.48
CA LEU A 24 34.95 -23.67 -2.16
C LEU A 24 35.64 -24.49 -1.06
N PRO A 25 36.14 -23.84 0.02
CA PRO A 25 36.67 -24.54 1.17
C PRO A 25 35.62 -25.51 1.74
N PRO A 26 36.03 -26.69 2.24
CA PRO A 26 35.10 -27.68 2.78
C PRO A 26 34.20 -27.13 3.91
N GLY A 27 34.69 -26.17 4.70
CA GLY A 27 33.86 -25.48 5.70
C GLY A 27 32.71 -24.63 5.11
N LEU A 28 32.90 -24.02 3.93
CA LEU A 28 31.87 -23.22 3.28
C LEU A 28 30.77 -24.11 2.66
N LYS A 29 31.13 -25.31 2.19
CA LYS A 29 30.16 -26.30 1.68
C LYS A 29 29.19 -26.78 2.78
N THR A 30 29.68 -26.95 4.00
CA THR A 30 28.83 -27.33 5.16
C THR A 30 27.81 -26.24 5.48
N ILE A 31 28.23 -24.97 5.49
CA ILE A 31 27.35 -23.82 5.75
C ILE A 31 26.29 -23.72 4.65
N ILE A 32 26.67 -23.80 3.37
CA ILE A 32 25.75 -23.77 2.24
C ILE A 32 24.71 -24.89 2.33
N ASN A 33 25.14 -26.12 2.65
CA ASN A 33 24.22 -27.25 2.73
C ASN A 33 23.25 -27.12 3.91
N ALA A 34 23.73 -26.59 5.04
CA ALA A 34 22.88 -26.24 6.18
C ALA A 34 21.87 -25.13 5.81
N LEU A 35 22.29 -24.08 5.11
CA LEU A 35 21.42 -23.00 4.64
C LEU A 35 20.33 -23.53 3.69
N LEU A 36 20.71 -24.35 2.69
CA LEU A 36 19.76 -24.96 1.75
C LEU A 36 18.73 -25.85 2.46
N HIS A 37 19.16 -26.60 3.47
CA HIS A 37 18.24 -27.40 4.29
C HIS A 37 17.24 -26.50 5.03
N SER A 38 17.70 -25.40 5.62
CA SER A 38 16.83 -24.42 6.30
C SER A 38 15.87 -23.71 5.33
N PHE A 39 16.29 -23.39 4.10
CA PHE A 39 15.42 -22.79 3.09
C PHE A 39 14.21 -23.67 2.74
N LYS A 40 14.36 -25.00 2.77
CA LYS A 40 13.24 -25.91 2.51
C LYS A 40 12.16 -25.82 3.59
N GLN A 41 12.55 -25.73 4.86
CA GLN A 41 11.62 -25.56 5.98
C GLN A 41 10.97 -24.16 5.94
N LEU A 42 11.74 -23.13 5.57
CA LEU A 42 11.22 -21.78 5.41
C LEU A 42 10.18 -21.68 4.28
N ALA A 43 10.35 -22.42 3.18
CA ALA A 43 9.43 -22.38 2.04
C ALA A 43 7.98 -22.78 2.40
N GLU A 44 7.80 -23.70 3.34
CA GLU A 44 6.48 -24.09 3.83
C GLU A 44 5.81 -22.94 4.57
N VAL A 45 6.54 -22.28 5.48
CA VAL A 45 6.08 -21.09 6.20
C VAL A 45 5.79 -19.95 5.22
N MET A 46 6.65 -19.73 4.23
CA MET A 46 6.45 -18.71 3.20
C MET A 46 5.19 -18.94 2.38
N THR A 47 4.82 -20.20 2.11
CA THR A 47 3.59 -20.51 1.40
C THR A 47 2.36 -20.13 2.24
N LEU A 48 2.39 -20.45 3.54
CA LEU A 48 1.33 -20.06 4.47
C LEU A 48 1.23 -18.54 4.62
N THR A 49 2.36 -17.83 4.75
CA THR A 49 2.36 -16.37 4.89
C THR A 49 1.83 -15.68 3.63
N ILE A 50 2.21 -16.15 2.43
CA ILE A 50 1.64 -15.64 1.17
C ILE A 50 0.14 -15.88 1.11
N PHE A 51 -0.35 -17.04 1.53
CA PHE A 51 -1.78 -17.31 1.58
C PHE A 51 -2.53 -16.34 2.52
N CYS A 52 -2.03 -16.16 3.75
CA CYS A 52 -2.61 -15.21 4.69
C CYS A 52 -2.55 -13.76 4.17
N LEU A 53 -1.43 -13.37 3.54
CA LEU A 53 -1.27 -12.06 2.91
C LEU A 53 -2.32 -11.80 1.84
N MET A 54 -2.62 -12.80 0.99
CA MET A 54 -3.65 -12.65 -0.04
C MET A 54 -5.05 -12.43 0.56
N VAL A 55 -5.40 -13.16 1.63
CA VAL A 55 -6.70 -13.00 2.32
C VAL A 55 -6.83 -11.60 2.92
N PHE A 56 -5.82 -11.14 3.66
CA PHE A 56 -5.83 -9.80 4.24
C PHE A 56 -5.78 -8.70 3.17
N ALA A 57 -5.06 -8.90 2.07
CA ALA A 57 -5.02 -7.96 0.97
C ALA A 57 -6.38 -7.85 0.27
N LEU A 58 -7.09 -8.96 0.04
CA LEU A 58 -8.44 -8.89 -0.55
C LEU A 58 -9.40 -8.15 0.37
N PHE A 59 -9.33 -8.40 1.68
CA PHE A 59 -10.11 -7.67 2.67
C PHE A 59 -9.80 -6.16 2.65
N ALA A 60 -8.52 -5.79 2.71
CA ALA A 60 -8.08 -4.40 2.69
C ALA A 60 -8.46 -3.69 1.39
N LEU A 61 -8.32 -4.35 0.24
CA LEU A 61 -8.77 -3.86 -1.07
C LEU A 61 -10.26 -3.49 -1.04
N GLN A 62 -11.14 -4.37 -0.53
CA GLN A 62 -12.57 -4.07 -0.51
C GLN A 62 -12.91 -2.88 0.40
N VAL A 63 -12.19 -2.71 1.51
CA VAL A 63 -12.49 -1.68 2.52
C VAL A 63 -11.90 -0.32 2.17
N TYR A 64 -10.69 -0.29 1.61
CA TYR A 64 -9.86 0.92 1.46
C TYR A 64 -9.64 1.36 0.01
N MET A 65 -10.31 0.76 -0.97
CA MET A 65 -10.21 1.17 -2.38
C MET A 65 -10.58 2.65 -2.54
N GLY A 66 -9.63 3.46 -3.03
CA GLY A 66 -9.79 4.89 -3.29
C GLY A 66 -9.79 5.78 -2.03
N GLU A 67 -9.79 5.20 -0.83
CA GLU A 67 -9.93 5.94 0.43
C GLU A 67 -8.68 6.73 0.80
N LEU A 68 -7.48 6.21 0.47
CA LEU A 68 -6.21 6.91 0.71
C LEU A 68 -6.00 8.13 -0.21
N ARG A 69 -6.90 8.36 -1.17
CA ARG A 69 -6.93 9.55 -2.03
C ARG A 69 -7.76 10.68 -1.44
N ASN A 70 -8.44 10.47 -0.32
CA ASN A 70 -9.21 11.51 0.33
C ASN A 70 -8.28 12.60 0.88
N LYS A 71 -8.52 13.85 0.47
CA LYS A 71 -7.78 15.03 0.91
C LYS A 71 -8.74 16.13 1.33
N CYS A 72 -8.31 17.00 2.24
CA CYS A 72 -9.04 18.22 2.56
C CYS A 72 -8.79 19.26 1.47
N VAL A 73 -9.86 19.65 0.75
CA VAL A 73 -9.83 20.67 -0.30
C VAL A 73 -10.54 21.93 0.20
N LYS A 74 -9.97 23.10 -0.09
CA LYS A 74 -10.52 24.38 0.35
C LYS A 74 -11.88 24.62 -0.32
N ASN A 75 -12.87 25.03 0.48
CA ASN A 75 -14.19 25.38 -0.02
C ASN A 75 -14.11 26.57 -0.96
N LEU A 76 -14.82 26.47 -2.09
CA LEU A 76 -14.94 27.57 -3.04
C LEU A 76 -15.91 28.62 -2.49
N VAL A 77 -15.42 29.85 -2.36
CA VAL A 77 -16.24 31.02 -2.08
C VAL A 77 -16.52 31.71 -3.40
N ILE A 78 -17.72 31.51 -3.94
CA ILE A 78 -18.13 32.11 -5.21
C ILE A 78 -18.59 33.55 -4.95
N PRO A 79 -18.01 34.57 -5.62
CA PRO A 79 -18.47 35.94 -5.49
C PRO A 79 -19.95 36.06 -5.92
N PRO A 80 -20.76 36.89 -5.25
CA PRO A 80 -22.15 37.07 -5.62
C PRO A 80 -22.26 37.63 -7.04
N GLY A 81 -22.85 36.87 -7.96
CA GLY A 81 -23.05 37.24 -9.36
C GLY A 81 -22.20 36.50 -10.39
N GLU A 82 -21.25 35.66 -9.94
CA GLU A 82 -20.52 34.75 -10.83
C GLU A 82 -21.14 33.35 -10.82
N ASN A 83 -21.31 32.76 -12.00
CA ASN A 83 -21.69 31.37 -12.15
C ASN A 83 -20.42 30.52 -12.23
N PHE A 84 -20.31 29.55 -11.33
CA PHE A 84 -19.22 28.59 -11.34
C PHE A 84 -19.62 27.38 -12.18
N THR A 85 -18.79 26.99 -13.15
CA THR A 85 -19.06 25.83 -14.01
C THR A 85 -18.44 24.55 -13.43
N ASP A 86 -18.95 23.39 -13.85
CA ASP A 86 -18.45 22.09 -13.39
C ASP A 86 -16.99 21.87 -13.80
N GLU A 87 -16.56 22.43 -14.93
CA GLU A 87 -15.16 22.38 -15.38
C GLU A 87 -14.25 23.19 -14.45
N ALA A 88 -14.72 24.36 -14.00
CA ALA A 88 -13.99 25.18 -13.04
C ALA A 88 -13.87 24.47 -11.69
N TRP A 89 -14.92 23.75 -11.26
CA TRP A 89 -14.88 22.90 -10.06
C TRP A 89 -13.86 21.79 -10.19
N SER A 90 -13.90 21.05 -11.30
CA SER A 90 -12.95 19.96 -11.55
C SER A 90 -11.50 20.46 -11.59
N ALA A 91 -11.25 21.63 -12.18
CA ALA A 91 -9.92 22.24 -12.18
C ALA A 91 -9.49 22.67 -10.77
N TRP A 92 -10.39 23.28 -10.01
CA TRP A 92 -10.13 23.72 -8.64
C TRP A 92 -9.72 22.58 -7.70
N ILE A 93 -10.46 21.48 -7.71
CA ILE A 93 -10.21 20.35 -6.81
C ILE A 93 -8.96 19.55 -7.18
N GLN A 94 -8.50 19.63 -8.44
CA GLN A 94 -7.29 18.96 -8.91
C GLN A 94 -6.03 19.77 -8.66
N GLU A 95 -6.17 21.07 -8.42
CA GLU A 95 -5.07 21.99 -8.17
C GLU A 95 -4.46 21.75 -6.77
N PRO A 96 -3.19 21.31 -6.66
CA PRO A 96 -2.58 20.94 -5.39
C PRO A 96 -2.48 22.10 -4.39
N SER A 97 -2.42 23.34 -4.87
CA SER A 97 -2.38 24.54 -4.01
C SER A 97 -3.68 24.77 -3.24
N ASN A 98 -4.78 24.13 -3.64
CA ASN A 98 -6.07 24.15 -2.94
C ASN A 98 -6.23 23.02 -1.92
N TRP A 99 -5.21 22.17 -1.74
CA TRP A 99 -5.22 21.09 -0.76
C TRP A 99 -4.55 21.51 0.54
N MET A 100 -5.08 21.04 1.67
CA MET A 100 -4.48 21.31 2.96
C MET A 100 -3.24 20.43 3.12
N VAL A 101 -2.13 21.04 3.51
CA VAL A 101 -0.86 20.36 3.74
C VAL A 101 -0.46 20.43 5.21
N ASN A 102 0.34 19.47 5.66
CA ASN A 102 0.96 19.47 6.98
C ASN A 102 2.24 20.35 6.99
N ALA A 103 2.96 20.35 8.12
CA ALA A 103 4.22 21.09 8.27
C ALA A 103 5.35 20.64 7.32
N GLU A 104 5.21 19.46 6.70
CA GLU A 104 6.18 18.87 5.77
C GLU A 104 5.72 19.04 4.31
N GLU A 105 4.74 19.91 4.05
CA GLU A 105 4.15 20.17 2.72
C GLU A 105 3.49 18.92 2.08
N VAL A 106 3.11 17.93 2.90
CA VAL A 106 2.39 16.73 2.44
C VAL A 106 0.88 16.91 2.63
N PRO A 107 0.05 16.60 1.61
CA PRO A 107 -1.40 16.71 1.73
C PRO A 107 -1.96 15.84 2.85
N ILE A 108 -2.83 16.42 3.68
CA ILE A 108 -3.46 15.67 4.78
C ILE A 108 -4.57 14.75 4.26
N ILE A 109 -4.60 13.53 4.79
CA ILE A 109 -5.65 12.55 4.51
C ILE A 109 -6.81 12.73 5.49
N CYS A 110 -8.04 12.58 4.99
CA CYS A 110 -9.27 12.75 5.75
C CYS A 110 -10.29 11.63 5.51
N GLY A 111 -11.32 11.57 6.36
CA GLY A 111 -12.49 10.71 6.17
C GLY A 111 -13.77 11.39 6.65
N ASN A 112 -14.91 10.93 6.12
CA ASN A 112 -16.24 11.47 6.46
C ASN A 112 -17.00 10.62 7.48
N LEU A 113 -16.47 9.43 7.81
CA LEU A 113 -17.06 8.53 8.79
C LEU A 113 -16.82 9.03 10.21
N THR A 114 -17.74 8.71 11.11
CA THR A 114 -17.57 8.98 12.55
C THR A 114 -16.26 8.33 13.04
N GLY A 115 -15.43 9.13 13.71
CA GLY A 115 -14.11 8.70 14.23
C GLY A 115 -12.95 8.80 13.23
N ALA A 116 -13.21 9.12 11.96
CA ALA A 116 -12.17 9.46 11.00
C ALA A 116 -11.63 10.87 11.27
N ARG A 117 -10.50 11.23 10.64
CA ARG A 117 -9.98 12.60 10.68
C ARG A 117 -10.84 13.49 9.80
N HIS A 118 -11.62 14.37 10.43
CA HIS A 118 -12.39 15.38 9.74
C HIS A 118 -11.54 16.60 9.36
N CYS A 119 -11.93 17.26 8.27
CA CYS A 119 -11.35 18.53 7.87
C CYS A 119 -11.87 19.68 8.77
N PRO A 120 -11.08 20.73 8.99
CA PRO A 120 -11.54 21.93 9.71
C PRO A 120 -12.61 22.70 8.91
N PRO A 121 -13.31 23.67 9.53
CA PRO A 121 -14.22 24.57 8.81
C PRO A 121 -13.53 25.24 7.62
N GLU A 122 -14.27 25.52 6.55
CA GLU A 122 -13.77 26.00 5.24
C GLU A 122 -13.03 24.97 4.38
N TRP A 123 -13.02 23.70 4.79
CA TRP A 123 -12.44 22.59 4.02
C TRP A 123 -13.41 21.43 3.91
N THR A 124 -13.43 20.78 2.75
CA THR A 124 -14.26 19.59 2.48
C THR A 124 -13.37 18.40 2.14
N CYS A 125 -13.70 17.24 2.70
CA CYS A 125 -12.98 15.99 2.42
C CYS A 125 -13.45 15.41 1.08
N LEU A 126 -12.56 15.33 0.10
CA LEU A 126 -12.86 14.84 -1.25
C LEU A 126 -11.80 13.85 -1.74
N CYS A 127 -12.21 12.84 -2.51
CA CYS A 127 -11.30 11.89 -3.16
C CYS A 127 -10.65 12.56 -4.38
N VAL A 128 -9.43 13.09 -4.23
CA VAL A 128 -8.75 13.88 -5.27
C VAL A 128 -7.26 13.60 -5.33
N GLY A 129 -6.67 13.80 -6.52
CA GLY A 129 -5.22 13.67 -6.70
C GLY A 129 -4.68 12.24 -6.59
N PRO A 130 -3.34 12.12 -6.47
CA PRO A 130 -2.65 10.84 -6.35
C PRO A 130 -2.63 10.32 -4.90
N ASN A 131 -2.40 9.02 -4.79
CA ASN A 131 -2.14 8.34 -3.53
C ASN A 131 -0.85 8.86 -2.84
N PRO A 132 -0.73 8.71 -1.50
CA PRO A 132 0.45 9.11 -0.74
C PRO A 132 1.73 8.40 -1.22
N ASN A 133 2.88 8.93 -0.79
CA ASN A 133 4.21 8.35 -1.08
C ASN A 133 4.41 8.10 -2.58
N HIS A 134 4.18 9.11 -3.42
CA HIS A 134 4.28 9.01 -4.89
C HIS A 134 3.39 7.91 -5.51
N GLY A 135 2.31 7.55 -4.85
CA GLY A 135 1.38 6.52 -5.30
C GLY A 135 1.72 5.10 -4.84
N TYR A 136 2.81 4.88 -4.11
CA TYR A 136 3.24 3.55 -3.68
C TYR A 136 2.40 2.98 -2.52
N THR A 137 1.77 3.85 -1.72
CA THR A 137 0.93 3.43 -0.59
C THR A 137 -0.54 3.58 -0.96
N ASN A 138 -1.18 2.47 -1.35
CA ASN A 138 -2.59 2.45 -1.72
C ASN A 138 -3.19 1.03 -1.61
N PHE A 139 -4.53 0.97 -1.61
CA PHE A 139 -5.28 -0.28 -1.63
C PHE A 139 -6.20 -0.36 -2.85
N ASP A 140 -5.87 0.31 -3.97
CA ASP A 140 -6.80 0.51 -5.09
C ASP A 140 -6.89 -0.72 -6.02
N ASN A 141 -5.95 -1.64 -5.89
CA ASN A 141 -5.88 -2.86 -6.69
C ASN A 141 -5.12 -3.93 -5.89
N PHE A 142 -5.28 -5.18 -6.31
CA PHE A 142 -4.81 -6.33 -5.55
C PHE A 142 -3.30 -6.31 -5.25
N LEU A 143 -2.46 -5.98 -6.23
CA LEU A 143 -1.00 -6.05 -6.05
C LEU A 143 -0.49 -4.94 -5.13
N TRP A 144 -0.97 -3.71 -5.31
CA TRP A 144 -0.64 -2.60 -4.42
C TRP A 144 -1.16 -2.84 -3.00
N SER A 145 -2.40 -3.34 -2.87
CA SER A 145 -2.96 -3.77 -1.59
C SER A 145 -2.12 -4.86 -0.91
N MET A 146 -1.64 -5.84 -1.67
CA MET A 146 -0.77 -6.91 -1.14
C MET A 146 0.58 -6.35 -0.67
N LEU A 147 1.19 -5.43 -1.42
CA LEU A 147 2.46 -4.79 -1.03
C LEU A 147 2.29 -3.94 0.24
N THR A 148 1.27 -3.10 0.31
CA THR A 148 0.99 -2.28 1.50
C THR A 148 0.61 -3.15 2.71
N THR A 149 -0.11 -4.26 2.50
CA THR A 149 -0.40 -5.23 3.59
C THR A 149 0.86 -5.97 4.05
N PHE A 150 1.74 -6.34 3.13
CA PHE A 150 3.04 -6.92 3.45
C PHE A 150 3.86 -5.96 4.31
N GLN A 151 3.93 -4.69 3.93
CA GLN A 151 4.60 -3.63 4.69
C GLN A 151 4.10 -3.54 6.15
N LEU A 152 2.79 -3.63 6.35
CA LEU A 152 2.17 -3.65 7.69
C LEU A 152 2.56 -4.90 8.50
N ILE A 153 2.58 -6.08 7.87
CA ILE A 153 2.91 -7.35 8.55
C ILE A 153 4.40 -7.45 8.89
N THR A 154 5.28 -6.91 8.03
CA THR A 154 6.73 -6.90 8.29
C THR A 154 7.18 -5.78 9.21
N LEU A 155 6.26 -4.90 9.64
CA LEU A 155 6.54 -3.75 10.49
C LEU A 155 7.57 -2.79 9.87
N ASP A 156 7.54 -2.63 8.55
CA ASP A 156 8.47 -1.75 7.83
C ASP A 156 7.83 -0.37 7.61
N TYR A 157 8.22 0.62 8.41
CA TYR A 157 7.61 1.96 8.41
C TYR A 157 6.07 1.90 8.47
N TRP A 158 5.56 0.93 9.23
CA TRP A 158 4.16 0.54 9.28
C TRP A 158 3.31 1.62 9.96
N GLU A 159 3.88 2.39 10.87
CA GLU A 159 3.23 3.46 11.62
C GLU A 159 2.67 4.54 10.69
N ASN A 160 3.36 4.80 9.57
CA ASN A 160 2.89 5.77 8.58
C ASN A 160 1.61 5.27 7.90
N VAL A 161 1.62 4.03 7.40
CA VAL A 161 0.45 3.40 6.78
C VAL A 161 -0.70 3.26 7.78
N TYR A 162 -0.39 2.85 9.01
CA TYR A 162 -1.35 2.71 10.09
C TYR A 162 -2.05 4.05 10.41
N ASN A 163 -1.29 5.13 10.54
CA ASN A 163 -1.84 6.45 10.78
C ASN A 163 -2.75 6.89 9.62
N MET A 164 -2.33 6.69 8.37
CA MET A 164 -3.15 7.01 7.19
C MET A 164 -4.47 6.25 7.19
N VAL A 165 -4.45 4.94 7.44
CA VAL A 165 -5.65 4.10 7.50
C VAL A 165 -6.59 4.56 8.61
N SER A 166 -6.05 4.86 9.80
CA SER A 166 -6.80 5.36 10.95
C SER A 166 -7.48 6.71 10.66
N PHE A 167 -6.89 7.55 9.81
CA PHE A 167 -7.49 8.84 9.45
C PHE A 167 -8.70 8.72 8.52
N VAL A 168 -8.88 7.60 7.81
CA VAL A 168 -9.97 7.45 6.85
C VAL A 168 -11.17 6.67 7.43
N ILE A 169 -10.90 5.66 8.26
CA ILE A 169 -11.95 4.78 8.80
C ILE A 169 -11.65 4.45 10.27
N GLU A 170 -12.68 4.51 11.13
CA GLU A 170 -12.60 4.01 12.50
C GLU A 170 -12.88 2.49 12.55
N HIS A 171 -12.29 1.79 13.51
CA HIS A 171 -12.45 0.34 13.69
C HIS A 171 -13.92 -0.11 13.84
N LEU A 172 -14.81 0.77 14.31
CA LEU A 172 -16.25 0.51 14.42
C LEU A 172 -16.99 0.66 13.08
N SER A 173 -16.56 1.57 12.21
CA SER A 173 -17.21 1.85 10.92
C SER A 173 -16.82 0.85 9.82
N LEU A 174 -15.81 0.00 10.07
CA LEU A 174 -15.48 -1.17 9.24
C LEU A 174 -16.69 -2.10 9.04
N PHE A 175 -17.54 -2.26 10.06
CA PHE A 175 -18.73 -3.12 10.01
C PHE A 175 -19.90 -2.51 9.25
N CYS A 176 -19.93 -1.19 9.03
CA CYS A 176 -20.98 -0.55 8.22
C CYS A 176 -20.70 -0.63 6.71
N LYS A 177 -19.47 -0.97 6.30
CA LYS A 177 -19.06 -1.10 4.89
C LYS A 177 -19.13 -2.54 4.36
N LEU A 178 -19.21 -3.53 5.25
CA LEU A 178 -19.39 -4.97 4.93
C LEU A 178 -20.86 -5.36 5.05
#